data_AF-A0A4S3JFV8-F1
#
_entry.id   AF-A0A4S3JFV8-F1
#
_cell.length_a   1.000
_cell.length_b   1.000
_cell.length_c   1.000
_cell.angle_alpha   90.00
_cell.angle_beta   90.00
_cell.angle_gamma   90.00
#
_symmetry.space_group_name_H-M   'P 1'
#
loop_
_entity.id
_entity.type
_entity.pdbx_description
1 polymer ?
#
loop_
_entity_poly.entity_id
_entity_poly.type
_entity_poly.pdbx_seq_one_letter_code
_entity_poly.pdbx_strand_id
1 'polypeptide(L)'
;MDELLILPENTRLEKKFLSPENKVIEILQASMTEKKASEYVSGKSQYNMLQKIQDSFVTGSLAAYKDSQRTWVNDKSPPVKTVIGFVEPYRDTLGIRSEFEGITSSFANLLG
;
A
#
# COMPACT_ATOMS: atom_id res chain seq x y z
N MET A 1 14.79 -18.24 6.19
CA MET A 1 15.09 -18.33 4.75
C MET A 1 13.86 -17.81 4.04
N ASP A 2 13.70 -16.50 3.95
CA ASP A 2 12.64 -15.82 3.19
C ASP A 2 13.34 -14.64 2.47
N GLU A 3 14.26 -15.02 1.59
CA GLU A 3 14.91 -14.07 0.70
C GLU A 3 13.89 -13.67 -0.37
N LEU A 4 13.54 -12.38 -0.41
CA LEU A 4 13.00 -11.72 -1.60
C LEU A 4 11.65 -12.28 -2.14
N LEU A 5 10.75 -12.72 -1.27
CA LEU A 5 9.40 -13.11 -1.71
C LEU A 5 8.63 -11.87 -2.21
N ILE A 6 8.62 -11.67 -3.53
CA ILE A 6 7.76 -10.69 -4.19
C ILE A 6 6.33 -11.24 -4.16
N LEU A 7 5.50 -10.61 -3.36
CA LEU A 7 4.10 -10.97 -3.20
C LEU A 7 3.22 -10.26 -4.23
N PRO A 8 2.13 -10.90 -4.71
CA PRO A 8 1.42 -10.45 -5.90
C PRO A 8 0.60 -9.16 -5.73
N GLU A 9 0.19 -8.81 -4.51
CA GLU A 9 -0.85 -7.81 -4.21
C GLU A 9 -0.53 -6.43 -4.81
N ASN A 10 0.74 -6.03 -4.86
CA ASN A 10 1.20 -4.76 -5.42
C ASN A 10 2.03 -4.92 -6.71
N THR A 11 1.81 -6.00 -7.48
CA THR A 11 2.56 -6.30 -8.71
C THR A 11 1.68 -6.33 -9.96
N ARG A 12 2.30 -6.24 -11.13
CA ARG A 12 1.72 -6.52 -12.44
C ARG A 12 2.68 -7.42 -13.23
N LEU A 13 2.13 -8.23 -14.13
CA LEU A 13 2.91 -9.07 -15.04
C LEU A 13 2.84 -8.48 -16.44
N GLU A 14 4.00 -8.28 -17.06
CA GLU A 14 4.10 -7.89 -18.46
C GLU A 14 4.81 -9.00 -19.24
N LYS A 15 4.19 -9.48 -20.32
CA LYS A 15 4.80 -10.47 -21.21
C LYS A 15 5.45 -9.76 -22.38
N LYS A 16 6.77 -9.85 -22.49
CA LYS A 16 7.54 -9.30 -23.61
C LYS A 16 8.02 -10.40 -24.55
N PHE A 17 7.96 -10.11 -25.83
CA PHE A 17 8.46 -10.99 -26.89
C PHE A 17 9.77 -10.39 -27.40
N LEU A 18 10.88 -11.04 -27.08
CA LEU A 18 12.20 -10.67 -27.59
C LEU A 18 12.42 -11.27 -28.99
N SER A 19 11.83 -12.45 -29.24
CA SER A 19 11.67 -13.08 -30.55
C SER A 19 10.45 -14.04 -30.52
N PRO A 20 10.02 -14.64 -31.65
CA PRO A 20 8.91 -15.61 -31.66
C PRO A 20 9.13 -16.79 -30.69
N GLU A 21 10.38 -17.24 -30.57
CA GLU A 21 10.84 -18.33 -29.71
C GLU A 21 11.32 -17.87 -28.32
N ASN A 22 11.62 -16.57 -28.12
CA ASN A 22 12.12 -16.06 -26.84
C ASN A 22 11.12 -15.08 -26.17
N LYS A 23 10.53 -15.54 -25.06
CA LYS A 23 9.51 -14.81 -24.30
C LYS A 23 9.99 -14.60 -22.88
N VAL A 24 9.88 -13.36 -22.40
CA VAL A 24 10.22 -12.98 -21.03
C VAL A 24 8.97 -12.46 -20.33
N ILE A 25 8.82 -12.79 -19.05
CA ILE A 25 7.79 -12.21 -18.19
C ILE A 25 8.50 -11.26 -17.23
N GLU A 26 8.14 -10.00 -17.27
CA GLU A 26 8.61 -8.99 -16.34
C GLU A 26 7.59 -8.80 -15.22
N ILE A 27 8.09 -8.65 -14.00
CA ILE A 27 7.29 -8.32 -12.82
C ILE A 27 7.49 -6.84 -12.56
N LEU A 28 6.42 -6.07 -12.67
CA LEU A 28 6.40 -4.65 -12.35
C LEU A 28 5.83 -4.49 -10.94
N GLN A 29 6.58 -3.84 -10.05
CA GLN A 29 6.14 -3.54 -8.70
C GLN A 29 5.92 -2.04 -8.53
N ALA A 30 4.79 -1.65 -7.95
CA ALA A 30 4.49 -0.25 -7.73
C ALA A 30 5.40 0.35 -6.66
N SER A 31 5.98 1.52 -6.94
CA SER A 31 6.74 2.29 -5.95
C SER A 31 6.56 3.81 -6.08
N MET A 32 6.83 4.55 -5.00
CA MET A 32 6.69 6.01 -4.90
C MET A 32 7.86 6.61 -4.11
N THR A 33 8.24 7.86 -4.43
CA THR A 33 9.41 8.54 -3.85
C THR A 33 9.08 9.73 -2.93
N GLU A 34 7.84 10.23 -2.86
CA GLU A 34 7.49 11.48 -2.16
C GLU A 34 7.19 11.31 -0.66
N LYS A 35 7.52 12.34 0.16
CA LYS A 35 7.59 12.23 1.63
C LYS A 35 6.86 13.30 2.48
N LYS A 36 5.89 14.04 1.95
CA LYS A 36 5.36 15.25 2.63
C LYS A 36 4.29 15.03 3.70
N ALA A 37 3.62 13.87 3.72
CA ALA A 37 2.43 13.67 4.57
C ALA A 37 2.72 13.61 6.09
N SER A 38 3.95 13.26 6.49
CA SER A 38 4.31 13.09 7.91
C SER A 38 4.40 14.41 8.70
N GLU A 39 4.41 15.57 8.02
CA GLU A 39 4.51 16.89 8.66
C GLU A 39 3.21 17.35 9.32
N TYR A 40 2.05 16.78 8.93
CA TYR A 40 0.72 17.25 9.31
C TYR A 40 -0.05 16.26 10.21
N VAL A 41 0.64 15.30 10.81
CA VAL A 41 0.00 14.25 11.61
C VAL A 41 -0.44 14.75 12.98
N SER A 42 -1.60 14.29 13.43
CA SER A 42 -2.18 14.69 14.72
C SER A 42 -1.63 13.90 15.92
N GLY A 43 -0.87 12.82 15.67
CA GLY A 43 -0.33 11.99 16.74
C GLY A 43 0.72 10.97 16.29
N LYS A 44 1.39 10.35 17.28
CA LYS A 44 2.49 9.40 17.07
C LYS A 44 2.06 8.14 16.31
N SER A 45 0.85 7.65 16.54
CA SER A 45 0.31 6.49 15.81
C SER A 45 0.17 6.77 14.31
N GLN A 46 -0.37 7.93 13.95
CA GLN A 46 -0.49 8.36 12.55
C GLN A 46 0.87 8.59 11.91
N TYR A 47 1.82 9.19 12.64
CA TYR A 47 3.19 9.31 12.19
C TYR A 47 3.79 7.94 11.83
N ASN A 48 3.73 6.98 12.76
CA ASN A 48 4.28 5.64 12.57
C ASN A 48 3.59 4.89 11.42
N MET A 49 2.27 5.00 11.31
CA MET A 49 1.50 4.43 10.21
C MET A 49 1.99 4.98 8.87
N LEU A 50 2.08 6.31 8.72
CA LEU A 50 2.52 6.94 7.47
C LEU A 50 3.97 6.59 7.11
N GLN A 51 4.86 6.50 8.09
CA GLN A 51 6.24 6.05 7.87
C GLN A 51 6.28 4.63 7.30
N LYS A 52 5.44 3.72 7.82
CA LYS A 52 5.37 2.35 7.30
C LYS A 52 4.69 2.22 5.93
N ILE A 53 3.68 3.03 5.65
CA ILE A 53 3.10 3.15 4.30
C ILE A 53 4.17 3.65 3.32
N GLN A 54 4.94 4.66 3.72
CA GLN A 54 6.04 5.18 2.92
C GLN A 54 7.11 4.12 2.67
N ASP A 55 7.55 3.40 3.70
CA ASP A 55 8.49 2.28 3.53
C ASP A 55 7.95 1.27 2.50
N SER A 56 6.67 0.90 2.62
CA SER A 56 6.01 0.00 1.66
C SER A 56 5.99 0.56 0.24
N PHE A 57 5.74 1.84 0.05
CA PHE A 57 5.69 2.44 -1.29
C PHE A 57 7.07 2.66 -1.87
N VAL A 58 8.10 2.94 -1.06
CA VAL A 58 9.46 3.09 -1.58
C VAL A 58 10.05 1.73 -1.98
N THR A 59 9.81 0.69 -1.18
CA THR A 59 10.47 -0.61 -1.36
C THR A 59 9.58 -1.70 -1.93
N GLY A 60 8.28 -1.45 -2.09
CA GLY A 60 7.30 -2.48 -2.43
C GLY A 60 6.97 -3.46 -1.29
N SER A 61 7.43 -3.24 -0.06
CA SER A 61 7.31 -4.21 1.04
C SER A 61 5.88 -4.34 1.58
N LEU A 62 5.21 -5.45 1.28
CA LEU A 62 3.90 -5.76 1.90
C LEU A 62 3.99 -6.02 3.40
N ALA A 63 5.16 -6.41 3.92
CA ALA A 63 5.36 -6.53 5.36
C ALA A 63 5.27 -5.15 6.04
N ALA A 64 5.92 -4.14 5.46
CA ALA A 64 5.82 -2.76 5.92
C ALA A 64 4.38 -2.24 5.80
N TYR A 65 3.67 -2.57 4.72
CA TYR A 65 2.25 -2.24 4.58
C TYR A 65 1.40 -2.88 5.69
N LYS A 66 1.59 -4.18 5.96
CA LYS A 66 0.86 -4.88 7.03
C LYS A 66 1.18 -4.28 8.41
N ASP A 67 2.42 -3.84 8.66
CA ASP A 67 2.78 -3.11 9.88
C ASP A 67 2.09 -1.75 10.01
N SER A 68 1.91 -1.02 8.90
CA SER A 68 1.12 0.22 8.92
C SER A 68 -0.33 -0.07 9.27
N GLN A 69 -0.93 -1.12 8.71
CA GLN A 69 -2.31 -1.52 9.00
C GLN A 69 -2.48 -1.96 10.46
N ARG A 70 -1.50 -2.68 11.04
CA ARG A 70 -1.49 -3.00 12.48
C ARG A 70 -1.49 -1.75 13.36
N THR A 71 -0.79 -0.70 12.94
CA THR A 71 -0.83 0.59 13.64
C THR A 71 -2.19 1.27 13.49
N TRP A 72 -2.72 1.30 12.26
CA TRP A 72 -4.00 1.91 11.91
C TRP A 72 -5.19 1.29 12.68
N VAL A 73 -5.29 -0.05 12.76
CA VAL A 73 -6.40 -0.71 13.49
C VAL A 73 -6.41 -0.37 14.98
N ASN A 74 -5.26 0.01 15.55
CA ASN A 74 -5.09 0.38 16.95
C ASN A 74 -5.23 1.90 17.19
N ASP A 75 -5.24 2.74 16.15
CA ASP A 75 -5.50 4.18 16.25
C ASP A 75 -7.00 4.43 16.39
N LYS A 76 -7.49 4.46 17.64
CA LYS A 76 -8.92 4.60 17.93
C LYS A 76 -9.34 6.07 17.90
N SER A 77 -10.44 6.33 17.18
CA SER A 77 -11.10 7.64 17.08
C SER A 77 -10.21 8.81 16.65
N PRO A 78 -9.34 8.68 15.61
CA PRO A 78 -8.62 9.84 15.10
C PRO A 78 -9.62 10.81 14.44
N PRO A 79 -9.40 12.13 14.53
CA PRO A 79 -10.28 13.14 13.90
C PRO A 79 -10.45 12.92 12.38
N VAL A 80 -9.39 12.44 11.74
CA VAL A 80 -9.35 12.05 10.33
C VAL A 80 -8.85 10.61 10.24
N LYS A 81 -9.61 9.76 9.54
CA LYS A 81 -9.20 8.41 9.14
C LYS A 81 -8.78 8.40 7.68
N THR A 82 -7.81 7.56 7.39
CA THR A 82 -7.31 7.36 6.03
C THR A 82 -7.08 5.88 5.77
N VAL A 83 -7.35 5.45 4.55
CA VAL A 83 -6.87 4.20 3.95
C VAL A 83 -6.19 4.58 2.64
N ILE A 84 -4.99 4.05 2.39
CA ILE A 84 -4.27 4.30 1.14
C ILE A 84 -3.33 3.13 0.84
N GLY A 85 -3.36 2.62 -0.38
CA GLY A 85 -2.50 1.51 -0.82
C GLY A 85 -3.18 0.57 -1.81
N PHE A 86 -2.56 -0.60 -2.00
CA PHE A 86 -3.14 -1.70 -2.77
C PHE A 86 -4.00 -2.55 -1.84
N VAL A 87 -5.31 -2.35 -1.86
CA VAL A 87 -6.20 -2.88 -0.80
C VAL A 87 -6.99 -4.07 -1.31
N GLU A 88 -7.91 -3.85 -2.24
CA GLU A 88 -8.91 -4.85 -2.61
C GLU A 88 -8.59 -5.57 -3.93
N PRO A 89 -8.69 -6.90 -4.02
CA PRO A 89 -8.35 -7.67 -5.22
C PRO A 89 -9.53 -7.92 -6.18
N TYR A 90 -10.63 -7.17 -6.07
CA TYR A 90 -11.89 -7.49 -6.76
C TYR A 90 -11.81 -7.53 -8.29
N ARG A 91 -10.95 -6.73 -8.93
CA ARG A 91 -10.80 -6.74 -10.40
C ARG A 91 -9.80 -7.77 -10.93
N ASP A 92 -8.93 -8.33 -10.10
CA ASP A 92 -8.00 -9.37 -10.55
C ASP A 92 -8.74 -10.70 -10.67
N THR A 93 -8.74 -11.32 -11.84
CA THR A 93 -9.48 -12.57 -12.09
C THR A 93 -8.98 -13.73 -11.23
N LEU A 94 -7.73 -13.67 -10.76
CA LEU A 94 -7.15 -14.64 -9.84
C LEU A 94 -7.35 -14.25 -8.37
N GLY A 95 -7.81 -13.03 -8.07
CA GLY A 95 -8.02 -12.52 -6.72
C GLY A 95 -6.75 -12.35 -5.89
N ILE A 96 -5.58 -12.20 -6.53
CA ILE A 96 -4.28 -12.11 -5.84
C ILE A 96 -3.60 -10.74 -6.00
N ARG A 97 -4.07 -9.90 -6.93
CA ARG A 97 -3.55 -8.53 -7.14
C ARG A 97 -4.59 -7.52 -6.69
N SER A 98 -4.16 -6.58 -5.85
CA SER A 98 -5.04 -5.54 -5.35
C SER A 98 -5.02 -4.29 -6.25
N GLU A 99 -6.10 -3.53 -6.16
CA GLU A 99 -6.27 -2.21 -6.74
C GLU A 99 -5.74 -1.13 -5.81
N PHE A 100 -5.21 -0.06 -6.40
CA PHE A 100 -4.79 1.11 -5.64
C PHE A 100 -6.01 1.95 -5.26
N GLU A 101 -6.17 2.26 -3.98
CA GLU A 101 -7.19 3.14 -3.45
C GLU A 101 -6.61 4.14 -2.45
N GLY A 102 -7.35 5.24 -2.24
CA GLY A 102 -7.04 6.29 -1.30
C GLY A 102 -8.32 6.96 -0.82
N ILE A 103 -8.63 6.82 0.46
CA ILE A 103 -9.85 7.34 1.07
C ILE A 103 -9.47 8.14 2.31
N THR A 104 -10.01 9.35 2.43
CA THR A 104 -9.93 10.18 3.64
C THR A 104 -11.34 10.45 4.15
N SER A 105 -11.55 10.31 5.45
CA SER A 105 -12.84 10.56 6.09
C SER A 105 -12.64 11.27 7.43
N SER A 106 -13.48 12.26 7.73
CA SER A 106 -13.48 12.95 9.01
C SER A 106 -14.69 12.51 9.84
N PHE A 107 -14.53 12.38 11.15
CA PHE A 107 -15.68 12.30 12.04
C PHE A 107 -16.24 13.70 12.28
N ALA A 108 -17.50 13.92 11.90
CA ALA A 108 -18.23 15.10 12.35
C ALA A 108 -18.66 14.87 13.80
N ASN A 109 -18.16 15.69 14.73
CA ASN A 109 -18.76 15.79 16.05
C ASN A 109 -20.13 16.45 15.88
N LEU A 110 -21.20 15.66 15.99
CA LEU A 110 -22.61 16.10 15.95
C LEU A 110 -23.04 16.87 17.22
N LEU A 111 -22.12 17.60 17.86
CA LEU A 111 -22.42 18.44 19.02
C LEU A 111 -22.07 19.89 18.67
N GLY A 112 -23.04 20.56 18.05
CA GLY A 112 -23.17 22.01 17.94
C GLY A 112 -24.58 22.39 18.34
#